data_AF-A0A1V4J2F5-F1
#
_entry.id   AF-A0A1V4J2F5-F1
#
_cell.length_a   1.000
_cell.length_b   1.000
_cell.length_c   1.000
_cell.angle_alpha   90.00
_cell.angle_beta   90.00
_cell.angle_gamma   90.00
#
_symmetry.space_group_name_H-M   'P 1'
#
loop_
_entity.id
_entity.type
_entity.pdbx_description
1 polymer ?
#
loop_
_entity_poly.entity_id
_entity_poly.type
_entity_poly.pdbx_seq_one_letter_code
_entity_poly.pdbx_strand_id
1 'polypeptide(L)'
;MEKHTAPVVLEAASRALHALCAPELALRARGDLLRSRMADQLADKCHRDVTDLLQAAALDEDELYSAAATLKRISVLFNAHDLTPWQLFDPCSRLLQREVDTGEVPPQVLVPAITCVHFHVLWELSHLPSADIPQEQLRGLKNCVTTVASLCQNCLTDPDPGVREQAFVVLSDLLLVFGPQLAQDGRAALAPLLLPPNAGLQSQLAAFLMDHVFQHEPSPTEDGESRIEELHQRRVLLASFCKLIIYNVLELSAASDVFKHYGKFYSDYGDIIKETLNLTRQMDRHEWARTLLLSLKQLMTELLLQTGPEIRGDESFLEIRDLARRFSLLFSLHQLRNRQALLGLHREGIQFALQEPGEPGQPPLNLPFLEVLSEFSPRLLRPDRALL
;
A
#
# COMPACT_ATOMS: atom_id res chain seq x y z
N MET A 1 13.33 25.22 -14.40
CA MET A 1 13.53 23.82 -13.96
C MET A 1 15.01 23.43 -13.94
N GLU A 2 15.80 23.78 -14.95
CA GLU A 2 17.22 23.37 -15.11
C GLU A 2 18.17 23.71 -13.94
N LYS A 3 17.88 24.73 -13.15
CA LYS A 3 18.74 25.19 -12.03
C LYS A 3 18.26 24.73 -10.64
N HIS A 4 17.18 23.94 -10.58
CA HIS A 4 16.57 23.54 -9.31
C HIS A 4 16.40 22.01 -9.23
N THR A 5 16.38 21.51 -7.99
CA THR A 5 16.13 20.11 -7.63
C THR A 5 15.10 19.99 -6.50
N ALA A 6 14.57 21.11 -6.00
CA ALA A 6 13.56 21.14 -4.95
C ALA A 6 12.20 20.66 -5.50
N PRO A 7 11.53 19.66 -4.87
CA PRO A 7 10.28 19.07 -5.36
C PRO A 7 9.19 20.12 -5.65
N VAL A 8 8.91 20.98 -4.66
CA VAL A 8 7.87 22.03 -4.75
C VAL A 8 8.09 22.95 -5.96
N VAL A 9 9.35 23.32 -6.24
CA VAL A 9 9.70 24.19 -7.37
C VAL A 9 9.51 23.47 -8.70
N LEU A 10 9.93 22.20 -8.78
CA LEU A 10 9.78 21.39 -9.98
C LEU A 10 8.31 21.12 -10.29
N GLU A 11 7.51 20.80 -9.27
CA GLU A 11 6.07 20.53 -9.41
C GLU A 11 5.29 21.78 -9.83
N ALA A 12 5.61 22.94 -9.23
CA ALA A 12 4.99 24.20 -9.62
C ALA A 12 5.31 24.53 -11.09
N ALA A 13 6.56 24.31 -11.52
CA ALA A 13 6.95 24.54 -12.91
C ALA A 13 6.28 23.55 -13.88
N SER A 14 6.22 22.26 -13.54
CA SER A 14 5.56 21.22 -14.33
C SER A 14 4.06 21.51 -14.51
N ARG A 15 3.38 21.90 -13.42
CA ARG A 15 1.96 22.33 -13.44
C ARG A 15 1.73 23.60 -14.25
N ALA A 16 2.60 24.60 -14.12
CA ALA A 16 2.51 25.82 -14.93
C ALA A 16 2.68 25.51 -16.43
N LEU A 17 3.63 24.64 -16.79
CA LEU A 17 3.79 24.18 -18.17
C LEU A 17 2.57 23.41 -18.67
N HIS A 18 1.97 22.55 -17.83
CA HIS A 18 0.74 21.84 -18.17
C HIS A 18 -0.41 22.82 -18.48
N ALA A 19 -0.60 23.84 -17.65
CA ALA A 19 -1.59 24.88 -17.89
C ALA A 19 -1.34 25.64 -19.21
N LEU A 20 -0.07 25.91 -19.56
CA LEU A 20 0.28 26.56 -20.84
C LEU A 20 0.03 25.67 -22.07
N CYS A 21 -0.01 24.35 -21.89
CA CYS A 21 -0.31 23.39 -22.96
C CYS A 21 -1.82 23.12 -23.10
N ALA A 22 -2.67 23.82 -22.35
CA ALA A 22 -4.11 23.62 -22.40
C ALA A 22 -4.67 23.86 -23.83
N PRO A 23 -5.57 22.99 -24.33
CA PRO A 23 -6.03 23.03 -25.72
C PRO A 23 -6.78 24.32 -26.08
N GLU A 24 -7.35 25.00 -25.09
CA GLU A 24 -8.15 26.22 -25.22
C GLU A 24 -7.30 27.49 -25.40
N LEU A 25 -5.99 27.42 -25.11
CA LEU A 25 -5.12 28.59 -25.17
C LEU A 25 -4.56 28.82 -26.57
N ALA A 26 -4.63 30.07 -27.04
CA ALA A 26 -3.98 30.48 -28.29
C ALA A 26 -2.44 30.26 -28.28
N LEU A 27 -1.84 30.19 -27.09
CA LEU A 27 -0.40 29.97 -26.90
C LEU A 27 -0.01 28.48 -26.80
N ARG A 28 -0.97 27.55 -26.94
CA ARG A 28 -0.73 26.09 -26.81
C ARG A 28 0.50 25.63 -27.59
N ALA A 29 0.62 26.00 -28.86
CA ALA A 29 1.74 25.59 -29.71
C ALA A 29 3.12 25.99 -29.15
N ARG A 30 3.20 27.12 -28.42
CA ARG A 30 4.43 27.55 -27.74
C ARG A 30 4.68 26.72 -26.48
N GLY A 31 3.63 26.40 -25.73
CA GLY A 31 3.70 25.47 -24.59
C GLY A 31 4.20 24.09 -25.03
N ASP A 32 3.60 23.52 -26.08
CA ASP A 32 3.98 22.23 -26.66
C ASP A 32 5.44 22.21 -27.14
N LEU A 33 5.88 23.29 -27.80
CA LEU A 33 7.28 23.44 -28.23
C LEU A 33 8.24 23.50 -27.05
N LEU A 34 7.90 24.26 -26.00
CA LEU A 34 8.73 24.36 -24.79
C LEU A 34 8.83 23.01 -24.09
N ARG A 35 7.69 22.32 -23.91
CA ARG A 35 7.62 20.98 -23.34
C ARG A 35 8.50 20.00 -24.11
N SER A 36 8.36 19.95 -25.44
CA SER A 36 9.13 19.02 -26.29
C SER A 36 10.62 19.28 -26.16
N ARG A 37 11.07 20.54 -26.24
CA ARG A 37 12.49 20.89 -26.08
C ARG A 37 13.04 20.51 -24.70
N MET A 38 12.27 20.72 -23.65
CA MET A 38 12.68 20.33 -22.29
C MET A 38 12.76 18.81 -22.15
N ALA A 39 11.80 18.09 -22.71
CA ALA A 39 11.80 16.63 -22.73
C ALA A 39 12.99 16.08 -23.53
N ASP A 40 13.29 16.61 -24.72
CA ASP A 40 14.46 16.24 -25.53
C ASP A 40 15.75 16.38 -24.73
N GLN A 41 15.99 17.55 -24.13
CA GLN A 41 17.21 17.81 -23.37
C GLN A 41 17.37 16.91 -22.15
N LEU A 42 16.28 16.69 -21.40
CA LEU A 42 16.30 15.85 -20.21
C LEU A 42 16.45 14.38 -20.58
N ALA A 43 15.74 13.89 -21.59
CA ALA A 43 15.80 12.51 -22.03
C ALA A 43 17.18 12.17 -22.61
N ASP A 44 17.72 13.01 -23.50
CA ASP A 44 19.07 12.82 -24.06
C ASP A 44 20.13 12.74 -22.97
N LYS A 45 20.00 13.61 -21.95
CA LYS A 45 20.90 13.57 -20.80
C LYS A 45 20.69 12.31 -19.96
N CYS A 46 19.45 11.92 -19.68
CA CYS A 46 19.13 10.71 -18.94
C CYS A 46 19.68 9.46 -19.63
N HIS A 47 19.52 9.32 -20.94
CA HIS A 47 20.04 8.16 -21.68
C HIS A 47 21.56 8.05 -21.58
N ARG A 48 22.28 9.17 -21.64
CA ARG A 48 23.74 9.21 -21.42
C ARG A 48 24.08 8.86 -19.97
N ASP A 49 23.54 9.62 -19.02
CA ASP A 49 23.82 9.45 -17.58
C ASP A 49 23.54 8.00 -17.15
N VAL A 50 22.41 7.40 -17.54
CA VAL A 50 22.08 6.00 -17.21
C VAL A 50 23.01 5.00 -17.88
N THR A 51 23.42 5.23 -19.13
CA THR A 51 24.37 4.35 -19.80
C THR A 51 25.71 4.34 -19.08
N ASP A 52 26.20 5.52 -18.69
CA ASP A 52 27.44 5.69 -17.95
C ASP A 52 27.32 5.04 -16.56
N LEU A 53 26.22 5.30 -15.85
CA LEU A 53 25.89 4.65 -14.58
C LEU A 53 26.02 3.13 -14.73
N LEU A 54 25.30 2.51 -15.68
CA LEU A 54 25.25 1.06 -15.89
C LEU A 54 26.60 0.43 -16.28
N GLN A 55 27.53 1.19 -16.85
CA GLN A 55 28.85 0.70 -17.27
C GLN A 55 29.95 0.96 -16.23
N ALA A 56 29.75 1.93 -15.35
CA ALA A 56 30.75 2.34 -14.37
C ALA A 56 30.97 1.25 -13.30
N ALA A 57 32.24 0.96 -13.05
CA ALA A 57 32.69 0.14 -11.92
C ALA A 57 32.66 0.92 -10.59
N ALA A 58 32.82 2.24 -10.66
CA ALA A 58 32.67 3.17 -9.56
C ALA A 58 32.27 4.53 -10.15
N LEU A 59 31.36 5.22 -9.48
CA LEU A 59 30.83 6.51 -9.92
C LEU A 59 31.37 7.61 -9.03
N ASP A 60 31.71 8.75 -9.64
CA ASP A 60 31.98 9.94 -8.87
C ASP A 60 30.68 10.56 -8.34
N GLU A 61 30.79 11.30 -7.23
CA GLU A 61 29.62 11.90 -6.56
C GLU A 61 28.92 12.95 -7.43
N ASP A 62 29.65 13.62 -8.33
CA ASP A 62 29.14 14.68 -9.20
C ASP A 62 28.29 14.11 -10.34
N GLU A 63 28.74 13.01 -10.95
CA GLU A 63 28.04 12.20 -11.96
C GLU A 63 26.74 11.64 -11.36
N LEU A 64 26.82 11.07 -10.16
CA LEU A 64 25.65 10.55 -9.46
C LEU A 64 24.64 11.66 -9.15
N TYR A 65 25.11 12.79 -8.61
CA TYR A 65 24.25 13.94 -8.32
C TYR A 65 23.59 14.48 -9.60
N SER A 66 24.37 14.56 -10.70
CA SER A 66 23.89 14.99 -12.00
C SER A 66 22.78 14.07 -12.53
N ALA A 67 22.99 12.76 -12.48
CA ALA A 67 22.01 11.76 -12.92
C ALA A 67 20.72 11.81 -12.07
N ALA A 68 20.87 11.84 -10.75
CA ALA A 68 19.76 11.95 -9.80
C ALA A 68 18.94 13.24 -10.04
N ALA A 69 19.61 14.37 -10.26
CA ALA A 69 18.95 15.64 -10.57
C ALA A 69 18.20 15.60 -11.90
N THR A 70 18.76 14.95 -12.93
CA THR A 70 18.11 14.75 -14.22
C THR A 70 16.85 13.89 -14.05
N LEU A 71 16.96 12.72 -13.42
CA LEU A 71 15.83 11.81 -13.20
C LEU A 71 14.73 12.44 -12.34
N LYS A 72 15.08 13.21 -11.30
CA LYS A 72 14.10 13.92 -10.47
C LYS A 72 13.30 14.96 -11.25
N ARG A 73 13.92 15.63 -12.24
CA ARG A 73 13.21 16.56 -13.13
C ARG A 73 12.29 15.81 -14.07
N ILE A 74 12.77 14.68 -14.61
CA ILE A 74 11.97 13.81 -15.48
C ILE A 74 10.77 13.27 -14.72
N SER A 75 10.93 12.71 -13.51
CA SER A 75 9.82 12.10 -12.76
C SER A 75 8.68 13.09 -12.48
N VAL A 76 9.02 14.32 -12.11
CA VAL A 76 8.04 15.41 -11.88
C VAL A 76 7.41 15.89 -13.18
N LEU A 77 8.16 15.91 -14.29
CA LEU A 77 7.61 16.27 -15.59
C LEU A 77 6.67 15.17 -16.11
N PHE A 78 7.07 13.90 -15.99
CA PHE A 78 6.32 12.74 -16.47
C PHE A 78 4.96 12.59 -15.78
N ASN A 79 4.86 13.02 -14.52
CA ASN A 79 3.57 13.08 -13.80
C ASN A 79 2.49 13.86 -14.57
N ALA A 80 2.82 15.05 -15.08
CA ALA A 80 1.85 15.96 -15.70
C ALA A 80 1.89 15.97 -17.23
N HIS A 81 2.88 15.30 -17.83
CA HIS A 81 3.15 15.32 -19.26
C HIS A 81 3.50 13.93 -19.75
N ASP A 82 2.89 13.51 -20.86
CA ASP A 82 3.25 12.27 -21.52
C ASP A 82 4.67 12.35 -22.12
N LEU A 83 5.60 11.61 -21.51
CA LEU A 83 6.97 11.45 -21.97
C LEU A 83 7.26 10.06 -22.56
N THR A 84 6.23 9.24 -22.81
CA THR A 84 6.39 7.92 -23.45
C THR A 84 7.16 7.96 -24.78
N PRO A 85 7.06 8.99 -25.65
CA PRO A 85 7.80 9.03 -26.90
C PRO A 85 9.33 9.03 -26.76
N TRP A 86 9.85 9.43 -25.58
CA TRP A 86 11.29 9.50 -25.31
C TRP A 86 11.90 8.18 -24.77
N GLN A 87 11.10 7.11 -24.70
CA GLN A 87 11.56 5.74 -24.40
C GLN A 87 12.36 5.64 -23.09
N LEU A 88 11.89 6.33 -22.04
CA LEU A 88 12.54 6.38 -20.73
C LEU A 88 12.33 5.11 -19.89
N PHE A 89 11.45 4.20 -20.32
CA PHE A 89 11.14 2.97 -19.60
C PHE A 89 12.35 2.03 -19.50
N ASP A 90 13.02 1.75 -20.62
CA ASP A 90 14.14 0.80 -20.66
C ASP A 90 15.34 1.28 -19.83
N PRO A 91 15.80 2.54 -19.90
CA PRO A 91 16.85 3.04 -19.02
C PRO A 91 16.47 2.93 -17.54
N CYS A 92 15.26 3.35 -17.16
CA CYS A 92 14.83 3.33 -15.76
C CYS A 92 14.65 1.90 -15.24
N SER A 93 14.08 0.99 -16.03
CA SER A 93 13.91 -0.40 -15.62
C SER A 93 15.24 -1.13 -15.47
N ARG A 94 16.24 -0.83 -16.31
CA ARG A 94 17.60 -1.36 -16.17
C ARG A 94 18.32 -0.87 -14.92
N LEU A 95 18.09 0.37 -14.47
CA LEU A 95 18.60 0.85 -13.19
C LEU A 95 18.01 0.03 -12.03
N LEU A 96 16.69 -0.18 -12.04
CA LEU A 96 16.02 -0.98 -11.02
C LEU A 96 16.48 -2.44 -11.06
N GLN A 97 16.69 -3.01 -12.25
CA GLN A 97 17.20 -4.37 -12.38
C GLN A 97 18.64 -4.48 -11.84
N ARG A 98 19.50 -3.48 -12.11
CA ARG A 98 20.85 -3.45 -11.53
C ARG A 98 20.78 -3.44 -10.01
N GLU A 99 19.87 -2.67 -9.42
CA GLU A 99 19.72 -2.68 -7.96
C GLU A 99 19.35 -4.05 -7.43
N VAL A 100 18.42 -4.74 -8.08
CA VAL A 100 18.05 -6.11 -7.73
C VAL A 100 19.26 -7.05 -7.83
N ASP A 101 20.13 -6.84 -8.82
CA ASP A 101 21.28 -7.72 -9.08
C ASP A 101 22.49 -7.42 -8.18
N THR A 102 22.73 -6.15 -7.82
CA THR A 102 23.97 -5.72 -7.16
C THR A 102 23.77 -5.03 -5.82
N GLY A 103 22.64 -4.35 -5.59
CA GLY A 103 22.40 -3.55 -4.38
C GLY A 103 23.26 -2.28 -4.28
N GLU A 104 23.69 -1.72 -5.42
CA GLU A 104 24.70 -0.64 -5.49
C GLU A 104 24.15 0.67 -6.07
N VAL A 105 22.88 0.72 -6.49
CA VAL A 105 22.29 1.90 -7.10
C VAL A 105 21.78 2.83 -6.00
N PRO A 106 22.24 4.09 -5.94
CA PRO A 106 21.88 4.95 -4.81
C PRO A 106 20.39 5.33 -4.76
N PRO A 107 19.79 5.47 -3.57
CA PRO A 107 18.38 5.83 -3.39
C PRO A 107 17.93 7.09 -4.15
N GLN A 108 18.82 8.08 -4.27
CA GLN A 108 18.52 9.35 -4.96
C GLN A 108 18.28 9.17 -6.47
N VAL A 109 18.76 8.06 -7.05
CA VAL A 109 18.52 7.64 -8.43
C VAL A 109 17.30 6.71 -8.50
N LEU A 110 17.20 5.76 -7.57
CA LEU A 110 16.15 4.74 -7.54
C LEU A 110 14.76 5.33 -7.37
N VAL A 111 14.54 6.22 -6.39
CA VAL A 111 13.21 6.77 -6.09
C VAL A 111 12.61 7.49 -7.31
N PRO A 112 13.33 8.41 -7.99
CA PRO A 112 12.88 8.95 -9.26
C PRO A 112 12.69 7.92 -10.38
N ALA A 113 13.56 6.90 -10.49
CA ALA A 113 13.44 5.86 -11.51
C ALA A 113 12.16 5.01 -11.33
N ILE A 114 11.83 4.60 -10.09
CA ILE A 114 10.57 3.95 -9.73
C ILE A 114 9.37 4.83 -10.15
N THR A 115 9.47 6.13 -9.87
CA THR A 115 8.43 7.10 -10.25
C THR A 115 8.27 7.21 -11.78
N CYS A 116 9.38 7.24 -12.53
CA CYS A 116 9.36 7.30 -14.00
C CYS A 116 8.71 6.06 -14.63
N VAL A 117 9.06 4.85 -14.18
CA VAL A 117 8.45 3.63 -14.72
C VAL A 117 6.97 3.51 -14.35
N HIS A 118 6.57 4.01 -13.19
CA HIS A 118 5.17 4.11 -12.78
C HIS A 118 4.38 5.01 -13.74
N PHE A 119 4.84 6.24 -13.99
CA PHE A 119 4.13 7.16 -14.90
C PHE A 119 4.13 6.66 -16.35
N HIS A 120 5.21 6.00 -16.80
CA HIS A 120 5.21 5.35 -18.11
C HIS A 120 4.03 4.36 -18.24
N VAL A 121 3.84 3.48 -17.26
CA VAL A 121 2.73 2.51 -17.25
C VAL A 121 1.37 3.21 -17.28
N LEU A 122 1.18 4.28 -16.52
CA LEU A 122 -0.10 5.02 -16.49
C LEU A 122 -0.38 5.73 -17.82
N TRP A 123 0.64 6.32 -18.46
CA TRP A 123 0.47 6.94 -19.78
C TRP A 123 0.19 5.91 -20.87
N GLU A 124 0.90 4.77 -20.88
CA GLU A 124 0.62 3.66 -21.81
C GLU A 124 -0.81 3.12 -21.65
N LEU A 125 -1.31 3.01 -20.41
CA LEU A 125 -2.71 2.68 -20.16
C LEU A 125 -3.66 3.73 -20.76
N SER A 126 -3.33 5.02 -20.64
CA SER A 126 -4.15 6.11 -21.21
C SER A 126 -4.19 6.12 -22.74
N HIS A 127 -3.19 5.53 -23.40
CA HIS A 127 -3.11 5.43 -24.86
C HIS A 127 -3.96 4.32 -25.45
N LEU A 128 -4.44 3.38 -24.62
CA LEU A 128 -5.30 2.31 -25.09
C LEU A 128 -6.63 2.89 -25.63
N PRO A 129 -7.06 2.50 -26.84
CA PRO A 129 -8.34 2.95 -27.38
C PRO A 129 -9.49 2.40 -26.54
N SER A 130 -10.63 3.10 -26.57
CA SER A 130 -11.84 2.70 -25.84
C SER A 130 -12.51 1.43 -26.38
N ALA A 131 -12.22 1.05 -27.62
CA ALA A 131 -12.71 -0.15 -28.29
C ALA A 131 -11.61 -0.74 -29.19
N ASP A 132 -11.73 -2.03 -29.52
CA ASP A 132 -10.87 -2.73 -30.48
C ASP A 132 -9.36 -2.60 -30.18
N ILE A 133 -9.00 -2.81 -28.91
CA ILE A 133 -7.61 -2.68 -28.44
C ILE A 133 -6.71 -3.71 -29.15
N PRO A 134 -5.65 -3.25 -29.86
CA PRO A 134 -4.68 -4.13 -30.48
C PRO A 134 -4.03 -5.07 -29.46
N GLN A 135 -3.99 -6.38 -29.77
CA GLN A 135 -3.39 -7.37 -28.86
C GLN A 135 -1.91 -7.10 -28.56
N GLU A 136 -1.19 -6.50 -29.50
CA GLU A 136 0.21 -6.13 -29.31
C GLU A 136 0.37 -5.05 -28.23
N GLN A 137 -0.49 -4.03 -28.23
CA GLN A 137 -0.50 -2.97 -27.21
C GLN A 137 -0.87 -3.54 -25.83
N LEU A 138 -1.89 -4.40 -25.74
CA LEU A 138 -2.25 -5.07 -24.50
C LEU A 138 -1.10 -5.90 -23.94
N ARG A 139 -0.44 -6.67 -24.79
CA ARG A 139 0.70 -7.51 -24.39
C ARG A 139 1.90 -6.67 -23.97
N GLY A 140 2.19 -5.60 -24.71
CA GLY A 140 3.25 -4.66 -24.36
C GLY A 140 3.03 -4.06 -22.98
N LEU A 141 1.85 -3.47 -22.75
CA LEU A 141 1.49 -2.90 -21.46
C LEU A 141 1.48 -3.96 -20.35
N LYS A 142 0.97 -5.17 -20.61
CA LYS A 142 1.01 -6.27 -19.63
C LYS A 142 2.44 -6.57 -19.18
N ASN A 143 3.36 -6.67 -20.14
CA ASN A 143 4.77 -6.90 -19.84
C ASN A 143 5.35 -5.76 -19.00
N CYS A 144 5.08 -4.49 -19.36
CA CYS A 144 5.52 -3.33 -18.58
C CYS A 144 5.01 -3.39 -17.13
N VAL A 145 3.70 -3.61 -16.94
CA VAL A 145 3.07 -3.69 -15.61
C VAL A 145 3.69 -4.81 -14.78
N THR A 146 3.86 -6.01 -15.35
CA THR A 146 4.44 -7.15 -14.63
C THR A 146 5.91 -6.91 -14.27
N THR A 147 6.70 -6.32 -15.17
CA THR A 147 8.10 -5.95 -14.90
C THR A 147 8.19 -4.93 -13.77
N VAL A 148 7.41 -3.84 -13.84
CA VAL A 148 7.43 -2.79 -12.79
C VAL A 148 6.98 -3.36 -11.44
N ALA A 149 5.91 -4.16 -11.42
CA ALA A 149 5.46 -4.79 -10.19
C ALA A 149 6.54 -5.69 -9.58
N SER A 150 7.23 -6.50 -10.39
CA SER A 150 8.32 -7.36 -9.90
C SER A 150 9.50 -6.56 -9.35
N LEU A 151 9.91 -5.50 -10.05
CA LEU A 151 11.03 -4.65 -9.63
C LEU A 151 10.69 -3.92 -8.32
N CYS A 152 9.51 -3.31 -8.24
CA CYS A 152 9.07 -2.65 -7.00
C CYS A 152 8.87 -3.63 -5.85
N GLN A 153 8.44 -4.87 -6.12
CA GLN A 153 8.31 -5.89 -5.07
C GLN A 153 9.67 -6.21 -4.43
N ASN A 154 10.74 -6.28 -5.22
CA ASN A 154 12.10 -6.45 -4.68
C ASN A 154 12.55 -5.24 -3.85
N CYS A 155 12.16 -4.02 -4.25
CA CYS A 155 12.45 -2.80 -3.50
C CYS A 155 11.70 -2.68 -2.16
N LEU A 156 10.72 -3.54 -1.84
CA LEU A 156 10.04 -3.50 -0.53
C LEU A 156 10.96 -3.90 0.64
N THR A 157 12.04 -4.61 0.36
CA THR A 157 13.04 -5.04 1.36
C THR A 157 14.35 -4.25 1.30
N ASP A 158 14.37 -3.15 0.55
CA ASP A 158 15.53 -2.26 0.41
C ASP A 158 15.97 -1.68 1.79
N PRO A 159 17.28 -1.51 2.05
CA PRO A 159 17.73 -0.90 3.29
C PRO A 159 17.26 0.56 3.46
N ASP A 160 17.08 1.30 2.38
CA ASP A 160 16.65 2.69 2.41
C ASP A 160 15.13 2.81 2.59
N PRO A 161 14.64 3.58 3.59
CA PRO A 161 13.21 3.75 3.81
C PRO A 161 12.50 4.48 2.65
N GLY A 162 13.16 5.44 2.00
CA GLY A 162 12.58 6.18 0.89
C GLY A 162 12.33 5.30 -0.34
N VAL A 163 13.23 4.37 -0.62
CA VAL A 163 13.04 3.35 -1.68
C VAL A 163 11.86 2.44 -1.35
N ARG A 164 11.81 1.89 -0.13
CA ARG A 164 10.72 1.00 0.30
C ARG A 164 9.35 1.69 0.23
N GLU A 165 9.26 2.91 0.72
CA GLU A 165 8.01 3.69 0.69
C GLU A 165 7.57 4.00 -0.73
N GLN A 166 8.49 4.44 -1.59
CA GLN A 166 8.15 4.73 -2.99
C GLN A 166 7.69 3.46 -3.73
N ALA A 167 8.35 2.34 -3.48
CA ALA A 167 7.95 1.04 -4.03
C ALA A 167 6.58 0.60 -3.52
N PHE A 168 6.30 0.76 -2.23
CA PHE A 168 5.01 0.44 -1.63
C PHE A 168 3.86 1.26 -2.22
N VAL A 169 4.07 2.58 -2.38
CA VAL A 169 3.08 3.47 -3.01
C VAL A 169 2.80 3.03 -4.44
N VAL A 170 3.85 2.85 -5.25
CA VAL A 170 3.69 2.44 -6.65
C VAL A 170 3.03 1.07 -6.78
N LEU A 171 3.40 0.09 -5.96
CA LEU A 171 2.75 -1.21 -5.96
C LEU A 171 1.28 -1.11 -5.58
N SER A 172 0.94 -0.34 -4.54
CA SER A 172 -0.44 -0.13 -4.13
C SER A 172 -1.27 0.49 -5.25
N ASP A 173 -0.73 1.51 -5.92
CA ASP A 173 -1.41 2.17 -7.03
C ASP A 173 -1.56 1.24 -8.24
N LEU A 174 -0.53 0.49 -8.60
CA LEU A 174 -0.61 -0.49 -9.69
C LEU A 174 -1.62 -1.60 -9.39
N LEU A 175 -1.60 -2.15 -8.18
CA LEU A 175 -2.55 -3.18 -7.75
C LEU A 175 -3.99 -2.66 -7.74
N LEU A 176 -4.19 -1.38 -7.41
CA LEU A 176 -5.50 -0.75 -7.44
C LEU A 176 -5.99 -0.47 -8.87
N VAL A 177 -5.14 0.16 -9.69
CA VAL A 177 -5.45 0.52 -11.08
C VAL A 177 -5.64 -0.71 -11.96
N PHE A 178 -4.77 -1.71 -11.82
CA PHE A 178 -4.85 -3.00 -12.50
C PHE A 178 -5.58 -4.07 -11.68
N GLY A 179 -6.38 -3.64 -10.69
CA GLY A 179 -7.18 -4.52 -9.84
C GLY A 179 -8.49 -4.97 -10.49
N PRO A 180 -9.35 -5.71 -9.76
CA PRO A 180 -10.57 -6.30 -10.31
C PRO A 180 -11.57 -5.30 -10.92
N GLN A 181 -11.47 -4.02 -10.55
CA GLN A 181 -12.34 -2.95 -11.06
C GLN A 181 -11.99 -2.52 -12.49
N LEU A 182 -10.77 -2.81 -12.99
CA LEU A 182 -10.32 -2.39 -14.31
C LEU A 182 -11.20 -2.95 -15.44
N ALA A 183 -11.57 -4.23 -15.33
CA ALA A 183 -12.33 -4.95 -16.35
C ALA A 183 -13.86 -4.85 -16.18
N GLN A 184 -14.33 -4.02 -15.24
CA GLN A 184 -15.76 -3.79 -14.99
C GLN A 184 -16.32 -2.66 -15.87
N ASP A 185 -17.63 -2.40 -15.76
CA ASP A 185 -18.33 -1.29 -16.43
C ASP A 185 -18.10 -1.22 -17.95
N GLY A 186 -18.16 -2.38 -18.62
CA GLY A 186 -18.02 -2.47 -20.07
C GLY A 186 -16.58 -2.53 -20.59
N ARG A 187 -15.57 -2.56 -19.70
CA ARG A 187 -14.15 -2.63 -20.06
C ARG A 187 -13.55 -4.04 -20.04
N ALA A 188 -14.35 -5.06 -20.35
CA ALA A 188 -13.94 -6.47 -20.29
C ALA A 188 -12.70 -6.79 -21.16
N ALA A 189 -12.46 -6.02 -22.23
CA ALA A 189 -11.28 -6.15 -23.08
C ALA A 189 -9.95 -5.90 -22.33
N LEU A 190 -9.98 -5.20 -21.18
CA LEU A 190 -8.81 -4.94 -20.34
C LEU A 190 -8.51 -6.07 -19.35
N ALA A 191 -9.33 -7.12 -19.29
CA ALA A 191 -9.12 -8.27 -18.39
C ALA A 191 -7.70 -8.89 -18.45
N PRO A 192 -7.00 -8.96 -19.61
CA PRO A 192 -5.63 -9.45 -19.66
C PRO A 192 -4.63 -8.62 -18.83
N LEU A 193 -4.93 -7.35 -18.55
CA LEU A 193 -4.06 -6.44 -17.80
C LEU A 193 -4.13 -6.65 -16.28
N LEU A 194 -5.15 -7.36 -15.77
CA LEU A 194 -5.36 -7.55 -14.32
C LEU A 194 -4.11 -8.07 -13.61
N LEU A 195 -3.75 -7.44 -12.49
CA LEU A 195 -2.57 -7.74 -11.67
C LEU A 195 -3.00 -8.26 -10.28
N PRO A 196 -3.31 -9.56 -10.15
CA PRO A 196 -3.61 -10.14 -8.85
C PRO A 196 -2.34 -10.28 -8.00
N PRO A 197 -2.32 -9.82 -6.73
CA PRO A 197 -1.16 -9.99 -5.86
C PRO A 197 -1.02 -11.44 -5.41
N ASN A 198 0.17 -12.03 -5.61
CA ASN A 198 0.47 -13.38 -5.09
C ASN A 198 0.66 -13.35 -3.57
N ALA A 199 0.62 -14.53 -2.92
CA ALA A 199 0.74 -14.62 -1.45
C ALA A 199 2.03 -14.01 -0.89
N GLY A 200 3.14 -14.07 -1.64
CA GLY A 200 4.40 -13.45 -1.25
C GLY A 200 4.30 -11.92 -1.19
N LEU A 201 3.72 -11.30 -2.22
CA LEU A 201 3.50 -9.86 -2.27
C LEU A 201 2.52 -9.41 -1.17
N GLN A 202 1.43 -10.17 -0.94
CA GLN A 202 0.49 -9.86 0.13
C GLN A 202 1.17 -9.83 1.50
N SER A 203 2.00 -10.83 1.79
CA SER A 203 2.78 -10.92 3.02
C SER A 203 3.77 -9.75 3.16
N GLN A 204 4.47 -9.38 2.07
CA GLN A 204 5.41 -8.26 2.09
C GLN A 204 4.73 -6.90 2.31
N LEU A 205 3.55 -6.68 1.72
CA LEU A 205 2.76 -5.47 1.97
C LEU A 205 2.29 -5.40 3.44
N ALA A 206 1.87 -6.51 4.02
CA ALA A 206 1.49 -6.58 5.42
C ALA A 206 2.70 -6.33 6.36
N ALA A 207 3.84 -6.96 6.06
CA ALA A 207 5.09 -6.76 6.81
C ALA A 207 5.54 -5.30 6.75
N PHE A 208 5.46 -4.66 5.58
CA PHE A 208 5.78 -3.24 5.43
C PHE A 208 4.94 -2.36 6.37
N LEU A 209 3.63 -2.63 6.52
CA LEU A 209 2.81 -1.88 7.47
C LEU A 209 3.29 -2.06 8.91
N MET A 210 3.65 -3.28 9.30
CA MET A 210 4.13 -3.56 10.65
C MET A 210 5.40 -2.76 10.93
N ASP A 211 6.33 -2.71 9.98
CA ASP A 211 7.65 -2.10 10.15
C ASP A 211 7.67 -0.57 10.01
N HIS A 212 6.77 0.00 9.20
CA HIS A 212 6.81 1.43 8.85
C HIS A 212 5.65 2.26 9.35
N VAL A 213 4.48 1.64 9.56
CA VAL A 213 3.27 2.35 10.00
C VAL A 213 3.01 2.10 11.49
N PHE A 214 3.16 0.85 11.95
CA PHE A 214 2.83 0.46 13.33
C PHE A 214 4.05 0.25 14.25
N GLN A 215 5.23 0.74 13.86
CA GLN A 215 6.47 0.74 14.65
C GLN A 215 7.02 2.16 14.86
N HIS A 216 6.24 3.05 15.49
CA HIS A 216 6.76 4.36 15.88
C HIS A 216 6.47 4.68 17.34
N GLU A 217 7.56 4.83 18.10
CA GLU A 217 7.53 5.57 19.36
C GLU A 217 8.00 7.00 19.08
N PRO A 218 7.19 8.02 19.42
CA PRO A 218 7.56 9.39 19.15
C PRO A 218 8.81 9.78 19.94
N SER A 219 9.86 10.21 19.23
CA SER A 219 11.03 10.78 19.87
C SER A 219 10.68 12.14 20.48
N PRO A 220 10.94 12.38 21.77
CA PRO A 220 10.62 13.66 22.42
C PRO A 220 11.48 14.83 21.92
N THR A 221 12.48 14.58 21.07
CA THR A 221 13.40 15.59 20.53
C THR A 221 13.08 16.02 19.10
N GLU A 222 12.09 15.42 18.44
CA GLU A 222 11.69 15.79 17.09
C GLU A 222 10.86 17.08 17.08
N ASP A 223 11.13 17.94 16.10
CA ASP A 223 10.34 19.15 15.88
C ASP A 223 8.89 18.80 15.51
N GLY A 224 7.95 19.62 15.98
CA GLY A 224 6.52 19.37 15.82
C GLY A 224 6.07 19.33 14.35
N GLU A 225 6.70 20.12 13.48
CA GLU A 225 6.40 20.12 12.04
C GLU A 225 6.83 18.82 11.35
N SER A 226 8.08 18.38 11.58
CA SER A 226 8.61 17.11 11.03
C SER A 226 7.75 15.91 11.46
N ARG A 227 7.33 15.88 12.73
CA ARG A 227 6.48 14.81 13.25
C ARG A 227 5.10 14.78 12.58
N ILE A 228 4.53 15.93 12.25
CA ILE A 228 3.25 16.01 11.53
C ILE A 228 3.40 15.50 10.10
N GLU A 229 4.49 15.85 9.42
CA GLU A 229 4.78 15.38 8.05
C GLU A 229 4.96 13.85 8.00
N GLU A 230 5.77 13.28 8.90
CA GLU A 230 5.96 11.84 8.99
C GLU A 230 4.66 11.09 9.29
N LEU A 231 3.86 11.60 10.24
CA LEU A 231 2.55 11.02 10.54
C LEU A 231 1.63 11.09 9.32
N HIS A 232 1.62 12.20 8.59
CA HIS A 232 0.85 12.33 7.36
C HIS A 232 1.28 11.28 6.32
N GLN A 233 2.58 11.08 6.13
CA GLN A 233 3.13 10.08 5.21
C GLN A 233 2.70 8.66 5.61
N ARG A 234 2.83 8.27 6.88
CA ARG A 234 2.37 6.96 7.38
C ARG A 234 0.87 6.76 7.20
N ARG A 235 0.06 7.81 7.40
CA ARG A 235 -1.38 7.80 7.14
C ARG A 235 -1.69 7.55 5.67
N VAL A 236 -0.92 8.12 4.74
CA VAL A 236 -1.06 7.86 3.30
C VAL A 236 -0.76 6.39 2.99
N LEU A 237 0.33 5.84 3.53
CA LEU A 237 0.71 4.43 3.35
C LEU A 237 -0.39 3.47 3.86
N LEU A 238 -0.91 3.72 5.07
CA LEU A 238 -2.01 2.93 5.63
C LEU A 238 -3.28 3.01 4.77
N ALA A 239 -3.64 4.21 4.31
CA ALA A 239 -4.81 4.40 3.47
C ALA A 239 -4.66 3.66 2.13
N SER A 240 -3.46 3.62 1.56
CA SER A 240 -3.17 2.87 0.33
C SER A 240 -3.43 1.37 0.51
N PHE A 241 -2.95 0.76 1.59
CA PHE A 241 -3.25 -0.65 1.88
C PHE A 241 -4.75 -0.90 2.12
N CYS A 242 -5.41 -0.03 2.90
CA CYS A 242 -6.84 -0.15 3.18
C CYS A 242 -7.68 -0.10 1.89
N LYS A 243 -7.30 0.72 0.91
CA LYS A 243 -7.95 0.75 -0.41
C LYS A 243 -7.85 -0.60 -1.12
N LEU A 244 -6.72 -1.31 -1.04
CA LEU A 244 -6.58 -2.64 -1.66
C LEU A 244 -7.61 -3.63 -1.11
N ILE A 245 -7.93 -3.56 0.18
CA ILE A 245 -9.00 -4.37 0.78
C ILE A 245 -10.37 -3.88 0.30
N ILE A 246 -10.67 -2.59 0.41
CA ILE A 246 -11.98 -2.01 0.10
C ILE A 246 -12.37 -2.24 -1.37
N TYR A 247 -11.40 -2.20 -2.28
CA TYR A 247 -11.63 -2.43 -3.71
C TYR A 247 -11.46 -3.91 -4.13
N ASN A 248 -11.41 -4.83 -3.16
CA ASN A 248 -11.36 -6.28 -3.34
C ASN A 248 -10.12 -6.77 -4.11
N VAL A 249 -9.00 -6.04 -4.00
CA VAL A 249 -7.69 -6.46 -4.52
C VAL A 249 -7.03 -7.46 -3.57
N LEU A 250 -7.18 -7.23 -2.27
CA LEU A 250 -6.84 -8.17 -1.20
C LEU A 250 -8.10 -8.79 -0.62
N GLU A 251 -7.98 -10.02 -0.13
CA GLU A 251 -9.06 -10.66 0.62
C GLU A 251 -9.37 -9.86 1.89
N LEU A 252 -10.63 -9.89 2.31
CA LEU A 252 -11.06 -9.16 3.50
C LEU A 252 -10.33 -9.60 4.77
N SER A 253 -9.91 -10.87 4.84
CA SER A 253 -9.07 -11.41 5.91
C SER A 253 -7.79 -10.61 6.15
N ALA A 254 -7.17 -10.04 5.11
CA ALA A 254 -5.98 -9.20 5.23
C ALA A 254 -6.21 -7.91 6.04
N ALA A 255 -7.47 -7.48 6.22
CA ALA A 255 -7.76 -6.36 7.11
C ALA A 255 -7.46 -6.67 8.59
N SER A 256 -7.25 -7.95 8.95
CA SER A 256 -6.87 -8.30 10.32
C SER A 256 -5.54 -7.65 10.73
N ASP A 257 -4.62 -7.49 9.77
CA ASP A 257 -3.31 -6.85 9.94
C ASP A 257 -3.43 -5.36 10.26
N VAL A 258 -4.58 -4.75 10.01
CA VAL A 258 -4.87 -3.34 10.33
C VAL A 258 -5.77 -3.23 11.56
N PHE A 259 -6.85 -4.03 11.62
CA PHE A 259 -7.86 -3.93 12.67
C PHE A 259 -7.30 -4.20 14.06
N LYS A 260 -6.29 -5.08 14.19
CA LYS A 260 -5.62 -5.36 15.46
C LYS A 260 -4.96 -4.12 16.10
N HIS A 261 -4.63 -3.10 15.30
CA HIS A 261 -4.00 -1.86 15.76
C HIS A 261 -4.98 -0.74 16.11
N TYR A 262 -6.30 -0.94 15.93
CA TYR A 262 -7.31 0.11 16.12
C TYR A 262 -7.33 0.73 17.52
N GLY A 263 -7.06 -0.06 18.55
CA GLY A 263 -6.99 0.41 19.93
C GLY A 263 -5.73 1.24 20.18
N LYS A 264 -4.57 0.62 19.96
CA LYS A 264 -3.23 1.17 20.27
C LYS A 264 -2.92 2.44 19.49
N PHE A 265 -3.27 2.50 18.21
CA PHE A 265 -2.97 3.65 17.34
C PHE A 265 -4.21 4.51 17.02
N TYR A 266 -5.15 4.58 17.96
CA TYR A 266 -6.41 5.31 17.73
C TYR A 266 -6.22 6.80 17.43
N SER A 267 -5.26 7.48 18.08
CA SER A 267 -4.98 8.91 17.85
C SER A 267 -4.47 9.17 16.44
N ASP A 268 -3.65 8.25 15.92
CA ASP A 268 -2.84 8.48 14.73
C ASP A 268 -3.57 7.98 13.48
N TYR A 269 -4.31 6.87 13.61
CA TYR A 269 -4.90 6.14 12.48
C TYR A 269 -6.39 5.78 12.68
N GLY A 270 -7.00 6.14 13.81
CA GLY A 270 -8.32 5.66 14.20
C GLY A 270 -9.43 5.98 13.20
N ASP A 271 -9.37 7.12 12.53
CA ASP A 271 -10.31 7.51 11.49
C ASP A 271 -10.21 6.65 10.23
N ILE A 272 -8.99 6.38 9.74
CA ILE A 272 -8.73 5.52 8.57
C ILE A 272 -9.19 4.09 8.85
N ILE A 273 -8.81 3.54 10.01
CA ILE A 273 -9.17 2.18 10.41
C ILE A 273 -10.69 2.06 10.60
N LYS A 274 -11.33 3.06 11.23
CA LYS A 274 -12.78 3.09 11.43
C LYS A 274 -13.55 3.16 10.11
N GLU A 275 -13.08 3.96 9.15
CA GLU A 275 -13.72 4.02 7.84
C GLU A 275 -13.57 2.68 7.10
N THR A 276 -12.39 2.07 7.17
CA THR A 276 -12.14 0.75 6.60
C THR A 276 -13.05 -0.32 7.23
N LEU A 277 -13.22 -0.31 8.55
CA LEU A 277 -14.17 -1.17 9.27
C LEU A 277 -15.62 -0.98 8.77
N ASN A 278 -16.02 0.26 8.50
CA ASN A 278 -17.37 0.58 8.05
C ASN A 278 -17.64 0.13 6.61
N LEU A 279 -16.69 0.36 5.70
CA LEU A 279 -16.81 0.00 4.29
C LEU A 279 -16.75 -1.52 4.10
N THR A 280 -15.81 -2.19 4.76
CA THR A 280 -15.67 -3.65 4.67
C THR A 280 -16.88 -4.41 5.23
N ARG A 281 -17.51 -3.91 6.31
CA ARG A 281 -18.77 -4.47 6.83
C ARG A 281 -19.93 -4.41 5.81
N GLN A 282 -19.91 -3.41 4.92
CA GLN A 282 -20.92 -3.28 3.86
C GLN A 282 -20.65 -4.23 2.69
N MET A 283 -19.38 -4.59 2.46
CA MET A 283 -18.97 -5.55 1.43
C MET A 283 -19.39 -6.97 1.80
N ASP A 284 -18.94 -7.47 2.96
CA ASP A 284 -19.30 -8.80 3.46
C ASP A 284 -19.35 -8.78 5.00
N ARG A 285 -20.56 -8.90 5.55
CA ARG A 285 -20.78 -8.82 7.00
C ARG A 285 -20.32 -10.07 7.74
N HIS A 286 -20.39 -11.24 7.11
CA HIS A 286 -20.00 -12.49 7.73
C HIS A 286 -18.49 -12.57 7.79
N GLU A 287 -17.82 -12.36 6.66
CA GLU A 287 -16.36 -12.38 6.61
C GLU A 287 -15.79 -11.24 7.44
N TRP A 288 -16.39 -10.05 7.44
CA TRP A 288 -15.99 -8.95 8.34
C TRP A 288 -15.96 -9.35 9.81
N ALA A 289 -16.99 -10.05 10.31
CA ALA A 289 -17.01 -10.51 11.70
C ALA A 289 -15.93 -11.57 11.97
N ARG A 290 -15.63 -12.43 10.99
CA ARG A 290 -14.53 -13.40 11.07
C ARG A 290 -13.18 -12.70 11.09
N THR A 291 -13.00 -11.64 10.31
CA THR A 291 -11.78 -10.83 10.31
C THR A 291 -11.58 -10.10 11.64
N LEU A 292 -12.63 -9.55 12.25
CA LEU A 292 -12.54 -8.96 13.60
C LEU A 292 -12.08 -9.98 14.64
N LEU A 293 -12.63 -11.20 14.56
CA LEU A 293 -12.25 -12.29 15.43
C LEU A 293 -10.80 -12.72 15.16
N LEU A 294 -10.38 -12.78 13.90
CA LEU A 294 -9.01 -13.11 13.50
C LEU A 294 -8.01 -12.12 14.10
N SER A 295 -8.28 -10.81 14.06
CA SER A 295 -7.44 -9.80 14.72
C SER A 295 -7.25 -10.07 16.21
N LEU A 296 -8.34 -10.40 16.93
CA LEU A 296 -8.26 -10.70 18.36
C LEU A 296 -7.52 -12.02 18.63
N LYS A 297 -7.72 -13.04 17.79
CA LYS A 297 -7.01 -14.33 17.87
C LYS A 297 -5.51 -14.14 17.67
N GLN A 298 -5.11 -13.36 16.66
CA GLN A 298 -3.70 -13.06 16.39
C GLN A 298 -3.04 -12.36 17.59
N LEU A 299 -3.63 -11.29 18.12
CA LEU A 299 -3.09 -10.60 19.31
C LEU A 299 -3.00 -11.52 20.53
N MET A 300 -4.01 -12.36 20.74
CA MET A 300 -4.01 -13.34 21.82
C MET A 300 -2.89 -14.37 21.66
N THR A 301 -2.69 -14.89 20.45
CA THR A 301 -1.62 -15.85 20.15
C THR A 301 -0.24 -15.22 20.30
N GLU A 302 -0.06 -13.98 19.82
CA GLU A 302 1.17 -13.20 20.01
C GLU A 302 1.49 -13.01 21.51
N LEU A 303 0.50 -12.61 22.31
CA LEU A 303 0.68 -12.41 23.75
C LEU A 303 0.99 -13.72 24.49
N LEU A 304 0.27 -14.81 24.18
CA LEU A 304 0.53 -16.13 24.76
C LEU A 304 1.94 -16.64 24.44
N LEU A 305 2.46 -16.34 23.24
CA LEU A 305 3.81 -16.70 22.85
C LEU A 305 4.88 -15.93 23.65
N GLN A 306 4.59 -14.68 24.02
CA GLN A 306 5.50 -13.80 24.75
C GLN A 306 5.46 -14.02 26.27
N THR A 307 4.27 -14.06 26.85
CA THR A 307 4.05 -14.06 28.31
C THR A 307 3.76 -15.48 28.85
N GLY A 308 3.42 -16.45 27.98
CA GLY A 308 3.00 -17.78 28.39
C GLY A 308 1.55 -17.82 28.91
N PRO A 309 1.11 -18.89 29.60
CA PRO A 309 -0.30 -19.09 29.96
C PRO A 309 -0.87 -18.12 31.02
N GLU A 310 -0.03 -17.38 31.74
CA GLU A 310 -0.43 -16.47 32.83
C GLU A 310 -0.78 -15.04 32.37
N ILE A 311 -1.34 -14.88 31.17
CA ILE A 311 -1.58 -13.57 30.53
C ILE A 311 -2.57 -12.65 31.26
N ARG A 312 -3.39 -13.16 32.20
CA ARG A 312 -4.50 -12.40 32.79
C ARG A 312 -4.05 -11.17 33.59
N GLY A 313 -2.82 -11.17 34.09
CA GLY A 313 -2.21 -10.04 34.79
C GLY A 313 -1.49 -9.05 33.87
N ASP A 314 -1.37 -9.37 32.59
CA ASP A 314 -0.64 -8.55 31.60
C ASP A 314 -1.50 -7.37 31.14
N GLU A 315 -0.94 -6.16 31.09
CA GLU A 315 -1.63 -4.97 30.60
C GLU A 315 -2.08 -5.16 29.13
N SER A 316 -1.29 -5.86 28.32
CA SER A 316 -1.60 -6.16 26.92
C SER A 316 -2.88 -7.00 26.80
N PHE A 317 -3.18 -7.87 27.79
CA PHE A 317 -4.43 -8.63 27.80
C PHE A 317 -5.63 -7.71 28.00
N LEU A 318 -5.51 -6.68 28.86
CA LEU A 318 -6.55 -5.67 29.05
C LEU A 318 -6.76 -4.85 27.77
N GLU A 319 -5.68 -4.50 27.06
CA GLU A 319 -5.78 -3.80 25.77
C GLU A 319 -6.55 -4.62 24.72
N ILE A 320 -6.30 -5.94 24.65
CA ILE A 320 -7.03 -6.85 23.76
C ILE A 320 -8.52 -6.89 24.13
N ARG A 321 -8.84 -6.94 25.43
CA ARG A 321 -10.24 -6.89 25.89
C ARG A 321 -10.92 -5.56 25.57
N ASP A 322 -10.23 -4.45 25.72
CA ASP A 322 -10.76 -3.13 25.36
C ASP A 322 -10.96 -2.99 23.85
N LEU A 323 -10.07 -3.56 23.02
CA LEU A 323 -10.27 -3.66 21.58
C LEU A 323 -11.51 -4.49 21.24
N ALA A 324 -11.68 -5.66 21.86
CA ALA A 324 -12.88 -6.50 21.70
C ALA A 324 -14.17 -5.77 22.09
N ARG A 325 -14.14 -4.99 23.17
CA ARG A 325 -15.26 -4.14 23.57
C ARG A 325 -15.58 -3.09 22.50
N ARG A 326 -14.56 -2.43 21.93
CA ARG A 326 -14.73 -1.47 20.83
C ARG A 326 -15.34 -2.14 19.59
N PHE A 327 -14.88 -3.33 19.22
CA PHE A 327 -15.47 -4.10 18.13
C PHE A 327 -16.91 -4.49 18.42
N SER A 328 -17.25 -4.90 19.65
CA SER A 328 -18.63 -5.28 19.99
C SER A 328 -19.62 -4.12 19.82
N LEU A 329 -19.19 -2.87 20.03
CA LEU A 329 -20.03 -1.69 19.77
C LEU A 329 -20.46 -1.58 18.30
N LEU A 330 -19.64 -2.03 17.34
CA LEU A 330 -19.94 -2.01 15.90
C LEU A 330 -21.14 -2.89 15.53
N PHE A 331 -21.49 -3.86 16.38
CA PHE A 331 -22.65 -4.74 16.20
C PHE A 331 -23.96 -4.07 16.62
N SER A 332 -23.91 -2.98 17.40
CA SER A 332 -25.07 -2.36 18.05
C SER A 332 -26.01 -1.63 17.09
N LEU A 333 -25.48 -0.97 16.06
CA LEU A 333 -26.26 -0.11 15.18
C LEU A 333 -27.28 -0.86 14.32
N HIS A 334 -27.09 -2.18 14.13
CA HIS A 334 -28.01 -3.04 13.34
C HIS A 334 -28.05 -4.47 13.88
N GLN A 335 -28.40 -4.63 15.16
CA GLN A 335 -28.33 -5.91 15.88
C GLN A 335 -28.98 -7.10 15.12
N LEU A 336 -30.15 -6.90 14.51
CA LEU A 336 -30.82 -7.95 13.72
C LEU A 336 -30.05 -8.36 12.47
N ARG A 337 -29.49 -7.39 11.72
CA ARG A 337 -28.69 -7.67 10.53
C ARG A 337 -27.35 -8.33 10.88
N ASN A 338 -26.83 -8.04 12.05
CA ASN A 338 -25.57 -8.61 12.54
C ASN A 338 -25.73 -9.94 13.28
N ARG A 339 -26.96 -10.41 13.50
CA ARG A 339 -27.27 -11.56 14.35
C ARG A 339 -26.47 -12.82 13.98
N GLN A 340 -26.51 -13.21 12.70
CA GLN A 340 -25.83 -14.43 12.25
C GLN A 340 -24.30 -14.29 12.26
N ALA A 341 -23.78 -13.12 11.88
CA ALA A 341 -22.35 -12.84 11.93
C ALA A 341 -21.82 -12.89 13.37
N LEU A 342 -22.57 -12.33 14.34
CA LEU A 342 -22.22 -12.38 15.76
C LEU A 342 -22.29 -13.80 16.33
N LEU A 343 -23.31 -14.59 15.97
CA LEU A 343 -23.39 -16.00 16.32
C LEU A 343 -22.19 -16.80 15.79
N GLY A 344 -21.80 -16.57 14.53
CA GLY A 344 -20.63 -17.18 13.91
C GLY A 344 -19.34 -16.81 14.66
N LEU A 345 -19.17 -15.53 14.98
CA LEU A 345 -18.05 -15.01 15.76
C LEU A 345 -17.93 -15.74 17.11
N HIS A 346 -19.04 -15.93 17.83
CA HIS A 346 -19.02 -16.67 19.10
C HIS A 346 -18.66 -18.15 18.91
N ARG A 347 -19.24 -18.84 17.93
CA ARG A 347 -18.94 -20.27 17.67
C ARG A 347 -17.46 -20.47 17.35
N GLU A 348 -16.91 -19.67 16.44
CA GLU A 348 -15.51 -19.73 16.04
C GLU A 348 -14.56 -19.28 17.17
N GLY A 349 -15.00 -18.38 18.03
CA GLY A 349 -14.25 -17.93 19.21
C GLY A 349 -14.18 -19.00 20.30
N ILE A 350 -15.30 -19.68 20.58
CA ILE A 350 -15.36 -20.80 21.52
C ILE A 350 -14.48 -21.95 21.02
N GLN A 351 -14.57 -22.28 19.73
CA GLN A 351 -13.73 -23.32 19.14
C GLN A 351 -12.22 -23.03 19.31
N PHE A 352 -11.81 -21.77 19.11
CA PHE A 352 -10.42 -21.36 19.32
C PHE A 352 -10.00 -21.46 20.79
N ALA A 353 -10.87 -21.02 21.71
CA ALA A 353 -10.59 -21.06 23.14
C ALA A 353 -10.47 -22.49 23.70
N LEU A 354 -11.22 -23.42 23.11
CA LEU A 354 -11.27 -24.84 23.52
C LEU A 354 -10.39 -25.75 22.66
N GLN A 355 -9.51 -25.19 21.82
CA GLN A 355 -8.58 -25.97 21.02
C GLN A 355 -7.71 -26.87 21.92
N GLU A 356 -7.62 -28.16 21.57
CA GLU A 356 -6.98 -29.16 22.44
C GLU A 356 -5.53 -28.77 22.80
N PRO A 357 -5.14 -28.95 24.08
CA PRO A 357 -3.76 -28.73 24.49
C PRO A 357 -2.84 -29.77 23.85
N GLY A 358 -1.57 -29.40 23.64
CA GLY A 358 -0.55 -30.33 23.15
C GLY A 358 -0.23 -31.47 24.13
N GLU A 359 -0.54 -31.31 25.42
CA GLU A 359 -0.31 -32.30 26.47
C GLU A 359 -1.61 -32.76 27.15
N PRO A 360 -1.80 -34.08 27.39
CA PRO A 360 -2.98 -34.60 28.07
C PRO A 360 -3.10 -34.11 29.52
N GLY A 361 -4.28 -33.61 29.90
CA GLY A 361 -4.58 -33.21 31.28
C GLY A 361 -4.30 -31.75 31.62
N GLN A 362 -3.75 -30.96 30.69
CA GLN A 362 -3.67 -29.50 30.84
C GLN A 362 -4.96 -28.82 30.39
N PRO A 363 -5.31 -27.64 30.92
CA PRO A 363 -6.39 -26.82 30.35
C PRO A 363 -6.00 -26.33 28.94
N PRO A 364 -6.98 -26.03 28.07
CA PRO A 364 -6.71 -25.41 26.78
C PRO A 364 -5.90 -24.11 26.93
N LEU A 365 -4.83 -23.95 26.16
CA LEU A 365 -3.96 -22.77 26.22
C LEU A 365 -4.73 -21.47 25.97
N ASN A 366 -5.67 -21.51 25.03
CA ASN A 366 -6.45 -20.37 24.59
C ASN A 366 -7.67 -20.08 25.49
N LEU A 367 -7.85 -20.80 26.60
CA LEU A 367 -9.02 -20.66 27.47
C LEU A 367 -9.29 -19.20 27.93
N PRO A 368 -8.29 -18.36 28.26
CA PRO A 368 -8.56 -16.97 28.65
C PRO A 368 -9.18 -16.12 27.52
N PHE A 369 -9.14 -16.57 26.26
CA PHE A 369 -9.80 -15.90 25.14
C PHE A 369 -11.33 -15.80 25.34
N LEU A 370 -11.95 -16.67 26.14
CA LEU A 370 -13.37 -16.56 26.48
C LEU A 370 -13.70 -15.24 27.20
N GLU A 371 -12.76 -14.63 27.91
CA GLU A 371 -12.95 -13.31 28.54
C GLU A 371 -12.97 -12.19 27.50
N VAL A 372 -12.10 -12.27 26.48
CA VAL A 372 -12.13 -11.37 25.32
C VAL A 372 -13.45 -11.53 24.57
N LEU A 373 -13.87 -12.78 24.33
CA LEU A 373 -15.12 -13.10 23.66
C LEU A 373 -16.35 -12.64 24.46
N SER A 374 -16.26 -12.61 25.79
CA SER A 374 -17.36 -12.18 26.66
C SER A 374 -17.79 -10.73 26.44
N GLU A 375 -16.89 -9.88 25.92
CA GLU A 375 -17.18 -8.48 25.58
C GLU A 375 -18.22 -8.35 24.44
N PHE A 376 -18.44 -9.42 23.67
CA PHE A 376 -19.46 -9.52 22.61
C PHE A 376 -20.82 -10.01 23.12
N SER A 377 -20.86 -10.74 24.23
CA SER A 377 -22.08 -11.34 24.79
C SER A 377 -23.24 -10.36 25.07
N PRO A 378 -23.00 -9.10 25.49
CA PRO A 378 -24.07 -8.11 25.62
C PRO A 378 -24.82 -7.82 24.32
N ARG A 379 -24.20 -8.10 23.15
CA ARG A 379 -24.76 -7.85 21.83
C ARG A 379 -25.58 -9.03 21.30
N LEU A 380 -25.49 -10.21 21.91
CA LEU A 380 -26.30 -11.38 21.54
C LEU A 380 -27.76 -11.22 21.97
N LEU A 381 -28.67 -11.66 21.11
CA LEU A 381 -30.08 -11.79 21.44
C LEU A 381 -30.29 -12.96 22.42
N ARG A 382 -31.29 -12.86 23.29
CA ARG A 382 -31.57 -13.90 24.31
C ARG A 382 -31.72 -15.32 23.73
N PRO A 383 -32.44 -15.54 22.59
CA PRO A 383 -32.57 -16.88 22.02
C PRO A 383 -31.24 -17.47 21.53
N ASP A 384 -30.35 -16.60 21.06
CA ASP A 384 -29.06 -16.99 20.48
C ASP A 384 -28.07 -17.47 21.54
N ARG A 385 -28.21 -16.97 22.78
CA ARG A 385 -27.39 -17.40 23.92
C ARG A 385 -27.59 -18.86 24.29
N ALA A 386 -28.74 -19.47 23.95
CA ALA A 386 -29.00 -20.88 24.20
C ALA A 386 -28.40 -21.80 23.12
N LEU A 387 -27.92 -21.23 22.01
CA LEU A 387 -27.31 -21.95 20.88
C LEU A 387 -25.77 -22.00 20.95
N LEU A 388 -25.20 -21.31 21.92
CA LEU A 388 -23.77 -21.21 22.22
C LEU A 388 -23.53 -21.91 23.55
#